data_AF-A0A4W3IKV0-F1
#
_entry.id   AF-A0A4W3IKV0-F1
#
_cell.length_a   1.000
_cell.length_b   1.000
_cell.length_c   1.000
_cell.angle_alpha   90.00
_cell.angle_beta   90.00
_cell.angle_gamma   90.00
#
_symmetry.space_group_name_H-M   'P 1'
#
loop_
_entity.id
_entity.type
_entity.pdbx_description
1 polymer ?
#
loop_
_entity_poly.entity_id
_entity_poly.type
_entity_poly.pdbx_seq_one_letter_code
_entity_poly.pdbx_strand_id
1 'polypeptide(L)'
;LGSILKALELERTNKFIKELIKDGTMLINALKNLSIAVQKFSQSLQDFQFECIGDAETDDEINIAQSFKEFAQLLHTVEEERRRLIQNANDVLIAPLEKFRKEQIGAAKDGKKKFDKESEKYYSVLDKHLNLSSRKKEAHLQEADTQIEKEWQNFYEASLQYVFKVQEVQEKKKFEFVEPLLAFLQGLFTFYHEGYELAQEFAPYKQQLQYNLQNTRNNFESTRQEVERLMQRMKSAPQDYKPPGQWTMEGYLYVQEKRPLGFAWIKHYCTYEKATKTFSMTLCEPKSGGKNGLVSCPEMFKLKFCIRRKTDSIDKRFCFDIEVVERHGIITLQAQSEANRKLWLEAMDGKEPVQDFLIKCSVLSVLSAIVIYIGRIHKCAYCVLLYNPAAPDMDLDTELWDMKTITSGLKNYLRYLNVVLKECNYFSLESDDQNYRVRAVHALVYKLPEKNREMLDLLLKHLVKVSTHSQKNLMTVSNLGVIFGPTLMRSQEETVAAMMNIKFQNIVVEILIENYEKVLYDQAKAMYACKAEHSHELSFPQGAIFTNVHTSVEPGWLQGTYEGKTGLIPANYVAFL
;
A
#
# COMPACT_ATOMS: atom_id res chain seq x y z
N LEU A 1 1.10 73.61 53.19
CA LEU A 1 0.23 72.44 52.88
C LEU A 1 -0.02 72.28 51.38
N GLY A 2 -0.54 73.29 50.66
CA GLY A 2 -0.79 73.18 49.20
C GLY A 2 0.45 72.94 48.32
N SER A 3 1.62 73.48 48.69
CA SER A 3 2.89 73.26 47.98
C SER A 3 3.45 71.84 48.15
N ILE A 4 3.31 71.24 49.34
CA ILE A 4 3.78 69.87 49.65
C ILE A 4 2.93 68.83 48.89
N LEU A 5 1.60 69.01 48.87
CA LEU A 5 0.71 68.12 48.13
C LEU A 5 1.03 68.12 46.63
N LYS A 6 1.31 69.31 46.08
CA LYS A 6 1.67 69.51 44.67
C LYS A 6 3.03 68.91 44.30
N ALA A 7 4.01 68.96 45.20
CA ALA A 7 5.32 68.33 44.97
C ALA A 7 5.23 66.79 44.91
N LEU A 8 4.41 66.20 45.78
CA LEU A 8 4.18 64.75 45.83
C LEU A 8 3.43 64.25 44.59
N GLU A 9 2.52 65.06 44.06
CA GLU A 9 1.81 64.78 42.82
C GLU A 9 2.75 64.78 41.60
N LEU A 10 3.69 65.74 41.51
CA LEU A 10 4.69 65.80 40.44
C LEU A 10 5.55 64.53 40.37
N GLU A 11 5.92 64.01 41.54
CA GLU A 11 6.74 62.80 41.65
C GLU A 11 5.97 61.54 41.25
N ARG A 12 4.70 61.45 41.62
CA ARG A 12 3.78 60.39 41.15
C ARG A 12 3.59 60.46 39.63
N THR A 13 3.34 61.64 39.07
CA THR A 13 3.21 61.82 37.62
C THR A 13 4.48 61.41 36.89
N ASN A 14 5.66 61.81 37.38
CA ASN A 14 6.93 61.41 36.80
C ASN A 14 7.15 59.88 36.83
N LYS A 15 6.78 59.20 37.93
CA LYS A 15 6.86 57.74 38.01
C LYS A 15 5.93 57.08 37.00
N PHE A 16 4.68 57.53 36.94
CA PHE A 16 3.68 57.03 36.00
C PHE A 16 4.13 57.16 34.54
N ILE A 17 4.67 58.32 34.13
CA ILE A 17 5.18 58.50 32.76
C ILE A 17 6.32 57.53 32.45
N LYS A 18 7.23 57.31 33.40
CA LYS A 18 8.36 56.37 33.18
C LYS A 18 7.86 54.95 32.95
N GLU A 19 6.86 54.53 33.71
CA GLU A 19 6.21 53.22 33.54
C GLU A 19 5.48 53.16 32.20
N LEU A 20 4.70 54.19 31.84
CA LEU A 20 3.99 54.25 30.56
C LEU A 20 4.93 54.20 29.35
N ILE A 21 6.04 54.95 29.39
CA ILE A 21 7.07 54.91 28.34
C ILE A 21 7.69 53.51 28.24
N LYS A 22 8.00 52.89 29.37
CA LYS A 22 8.56 51.53 29.41
C LYS A 22 7.59 50.54 28.78
N ASP A 23 6.33 50.55 29.19
CA ASP A 23 5.33 49.60 28.71
C ASP A 23 5.00 49.84 27.23
N GLY A 24 4.90 51.09 26.79
CA GLY A 24 4.75 51.45 25.38
C GLY A 24 5.95 50.99 24.52
N THR A 25 7.17 51.13 25.03
CA THR A 25 8.37 50.62 24.35
C THR A 25 8.33 49.08 24.23
N MET A 26 7.90 48.39 25.28
CA MET A 26 7.73 46.93 25.26
C MET A 26 6.68 46.50 24.24
N LEU A 27 5.54 47.20 24.17
CA LEU A 27 4.50 46.95 23.16
C LEU A 27 5.03 47.12 21.73
N ILE A 28 5.73 48.22 21.45
CA ILE A 28 6.32 48.49 20.14
C ILE A 28 7.34 47.39 19.77
N ASN A 29 8.15 46.95 20.71
CA ASN A 29 9.11 45.87 20.48
C ASN A 29 8.42 44.51 20.25
N ALA A 30 7.31 44.22 20.92
CA ALA A 30 6.52 43.02 20.65
C ALA A 30 5.92 43.04 19.24
N LEU A 31 5.40 44.20 18.80
CA LEU A 31 4.89 44.39 17.44
C LEU A 31 6.00 44.21 16.40
N LYS A 32 7.21 44.72 16.65
CA LYS A 32 8.40 44.50 15.79
C LYS A 32 8.73 43.02 15.65
N ASN A 33 8.78 42.29 16.76
CA ASN A 33 9.10 40.86 16.74
C ASN A 33 8.05 40.05 15.97
N LEU A 34 6.77 40.37 16.15
CA LEU A 34 5.69 39.76 15.38
C LEU A 34 5.86 40.04 13.88
N SER A 35 6.17 41.29 13.50
CA SER A 35 6.37 41.66 12.09
C SER A 35 7.51 40.88 11.44
N ILE A 36 8.65 40.78 12.14
CA ILE A 36 9.81 39.99 11.68
C ILE A 36 9.42 38.52 11.50
N ALA A 37 8.64 37.95 12.43
CA ALA A 37 8.21 36.55 12.34
C ALA A 37 7.29 36.30 11.14
N VAL A 38 6.31 37.18 10.91
CA VAL A 38 5.36 37.06 9.80
C VAL A 38 6.08 37.25 8.46
N GLN A 39 6.99 38.22 8.34
CA GLN A 39 7.81 38.40 7.13
C GLN A 39 8.64 37.15 6.79
N LYS A 40 9.30 36.55 7.79
CA LYS A 40 10.07 35.31 7.58
C LYS A 40 9.19 34.16 7.12
N PHE A 41 8.00 34.04 7.69
CA PHE A 41 7.05 33.00 7.29
C PHE A 41 6.52 33.24 5.87
N SER A 42 6.15 34.48 5.53
CA SER A 42 5.76 34.88 4.17
C SER A 42 6.86 34.54 3.15
N GLN A 43 8.13 34.85 3.45
CA GLN A 43 9.26 34.48 2.58
C GLN A 43 9.38 32.97 2.40
N SER A 44 9.19 32.19 3.48
CA SER A 44 9.24 30.72 3.41
C SER A 44 8.14 30.15 2.51
N LEU A 45 6.96 30.77 2.49
CA LEU A 45 5.88 30.41 1.57
C LEU A 45 6.19 30.81 0.13
N GLN A 46 6.83 31.97 -0.08
CA GLN A 46 7.22 32.45 -1.41
C GLN A 46 8.28 31.56 -2.07
N ASP A 47 9.23 31.05 -1.29
CA ASP A 47 10.32 30.20 -1.75
C ASP A 47 9.91 28.72 -1.89
N PHE A 48 8.72 28.36 -1.41
CA PHE A 48 8.23 26.99 -1.49
C PHE A 48 7.94 26.57 -2.94
N GLN A 49 8.49 25.42 -3.33
CA GLN A 49 8.22 24.78 -4.62
C GLN A 49 7.87 23.31 -4.38
N PHE A 50 6.83 22.83 -5.07
CA PHE A 50 6.53 21.41 -5.06
C PHE A 50 7.54 20.66 -5.93
N GLU A 51 8.11 19.59 -5.40
CA GLU A 51 8.84 18.62 -6.21
C GLU A 51 7.85 17.57 -6.70
N CYS A 52 7.37 17.74 -7.95
CA CYS A 52 6.42 16.82 -8.56
C CYS A 52 7.13 15.57 -9.11
N ILE A 53 6.51 14.40 -8.95
CA ILE A 53 7.04 13.13 -9.47
C ILE A 53 6.46 12.92 -10.89
N GLY A 54 7.19 13.32 -11.91
CA GLY A 54 6.79 13.16 -13.31
C GLY A 54 7.62 14.01 -14.27
N ASP A 55 7.40 13.85 -15.58
CA ASP A 55 8.07 14.65 -16.62
C ASP A 55 7.44 16.06 -16.80
N ALA A 56 6.24 16.28 -16.23
CA ALA A 56 5.51 17.56 -16.26
C ALA A 56 4.62 17.70 -15.02
N GLU A 57 4.42 18.94 -14.56
CA GLU A 57 3.49 19.27 -13.47
C GLU A 57 2.03 19.25 -13.98
N THR A 58 1.12 18.76 -13.16
CA THR A 58 -0.32 18.83 -13.44
C THR A 58 -0.87 20.24 -13.16
N ASP A 59 -1.97 20.60 -13.79
CA ASP A 59 -2.65 21.89 -13.53
C ASP A 59 -3.03 22.04 -12.04
N ASP A 60 -3.38 20.94 -11.36
CA ASP A 60 -3.69 20.93 -9.92
C ASP A 60 -2.42 21.25 -9.09
N GLU A 61 -1.28 20.65 -9.42
CA GLU A 61 0.00 20.92 -8.74
C GLU A 61 0.45 22.38 -8.94
N ILE A 62 0.35 22.91 -10.16
CA ILE A 62 0.67 24.31 -10.48
C ILE A 62 -0.24 25.25 -9.68
N ASN A 63 -1.55 24.99 -9.65
CA ASN A 63 -2.51 25.81 -8.92
C ASN A 63 -2.26 25.78 -7.40
N ILE A 64 -1.94 24.61 -6.84
CA ILE A 64 -1.62 24.49 -5.41
C ILE A 64 -0.30 25.20 -5.11
N ALA A 65 0.75 25.03 -5.92
CA ALA A 65 2.02 25.74 -5.77
C ALA A 65 1.83 27.26 -5.79
N GLN A 66 1.02 27.76 -6.72
CA GLN A 66 0.70 29.18 -6.82
C GLN A 66 -0.03 29.70 -5.57
N SER A 67 -0.85 28.88 -4.92
CA SER A 67 -1.57 29.31 -3.72
C SER A 67 -0.68 29.73 -2.54
N PHE A 68 0.51 29.11 -2.41
CA PHE A 68 1.48 29.51 -1.40
C PHE A 68 2.02 30.92 -1.65
N LYS A 69 2.22 31.29 -2.92
CA LYS A 69 2.64 32.64 -3.32
C LYS A 69 1.55 33.67 -3.06
N GLU A 70 0.29 33.33 -3.34
CA GLU A 70 -0.84 34.21 -3.04
C GLU A 70 -0.98 34.45 -1.52
N PHE A 71 -0.80 33.41 -0.70
CA PHE A 71 -0.75 33.56 0.76
C PHE A 71 0.44 34.40 1.24
N ALA A 72 1.62 34.17 0.66
CA ALA A 72 2.82 34.94 0.96
C ALA A 72 2.60 36.43 0.68
N GLN A 73 2.01 36.75 -0.46
CA GLN A 73 1.74 38.12 -0.89
C GLN A 73 0.71 38.80 0.02
N LEU A 74 -0.38 38.13 0.40
CA LEU A 74 -1.33 38.67 1.37
C LEU A 74 -0.67 38.99 2.71
N LEU A 75 0.11 38.04 3.26
CA LEU A 75 0.83 38.24 4.52
C LEU A 75 1.84 39.39 4.42
N HIS A 76 2.54 39.50 3.30
CA HIS A 76 3.49 40.57 3.05
C HIS A 76 2.79 41.94 3.07
N THR A 77 1.68 42.08 2.36
CA THR A 77 0.92 43.34 2.30
C THR A 77 0.37 43.75 3.67
N VAL A 78 -0.19 42.81 4.44
CA VAL A 78 -0.64 43.09 5.82
C VAL A 78 0.52 43.55 6.70
N GLU A 79 1.71 42.96 6.55
CA GLU A 79 2.88 43.36 7.33
C GLU A 79 3.53 44.68 6.88
N GLU A 80 3.36 45.11 5.64
CA GLU A 80 3.71 46.48 5.23
C GLU A 80 2.93 47.50 6.06
N GLU A 81 1.62 47.30 6.25
CA GLU A 81 0.78 48.19 7.08
C GLU A 81 1.24 48.20 8.54
N ARG A 82 1.52 47.02 9.11
CA ARG A 82 2.02 46.93 10.49
C ARG A 82 3.35 47.67 10.63
N ARG A 83 4.24 47.53 9.65
CA ARG A 83 5.55 48.19 9.66
C ARG A 83 5.41 49.71 9.61
N ARG A 84 4.50 50.24 8.80
CA ARG A 84 4.19 51.69 8.77
C ARG A 84 3.75 52.20 10.14
N LEU A 85 2.86 51.47 10.83
CA LEU A 85 2.46 51.77 12.21
C LEU A 85 3.66 51.76 13.17
N ILE A 86 4.48 50.70 13.13
CA ILE A 86 5.62 50.51 14.02
C ILE A 86 6.70 51.59 13.83
N GLN A 87 7.00 51.94 12.58
CA GLN A 87 8.03 52.91 12.22
C GLN A 87 7.72 54.27 12.87
N ASN A 88 6.45 54.66 12.84
CA ASN A 88 5.98 55.94 13.37
C ASN A 88 5.67 55.90 14.88
N ALA A 89 5.49 54.71 15.47
CA ALA A 89 5.04 54.57 16.86
C ALA A 89 5.99 55.22 17.88
N ASN A 90 7.31 55.15 17.64
CA ASN A 90 8.29 55.81 18.52
C ASN A 90 8.12 57.33 18.52
N ASP A 91 7.96 57.93 17.34
CA ASP A 91 7.88 59.38 17.16
C ASP A 91 6.51 59.92 17.60
N VAL A 92 5.45 59.12 17.46
CA VAL A 92 4.08 59.51 17.80
C VAL A 92 3.76 59.29 19.29
N LEU A 93 4.28 58.23 19.91
CA LEU A 93 3.96 57.88 21.30
C LEU A 93 5.11 58.14 22.27
N ILE A 94 6.30 57.61 21.99
CA ILE A 94 7.39 57.57 22.98
C ILE A 94 8.11 58.91 23.08
N ALA A 95 8.49 59.50 21.96
CA ALA A 95 9.24 60.75 21.92
C ALA A 95 8.48 61.93 22.57
N PRO A 96 7.17 62.12 22.36
CA PRO A 96 6.42 63.20 23.01
C PRO A 96 6.34 63.01 24.54
N LEU A 97 6.10 61.79 25.02
CA LEU A 97 6.07 61.48 26.45
C LEU A 97 7.44 61.70 27.11
N GLU A 98 8.52 61.31 26.42
CA GLU A 98 9.88 61.61 26.87
C GLU A 98 10.18 63.11 26.92
N LYS A 99 9.75 63.84 25.89
CA LYS A 99 9.91 65.29 25.80
C LYS A 99 9.20 65.98 26.95
N PHE A 100 7.93 65.64 27.21
CA PHE A 100 7.18 66.16 28.36
C PHE A 100 7.92 65.89 29.68
N ARG A 101 8.41 64.67 29.87
CA ARG A 101 9.13 64.28 31.09
C ARG A 101 10.43 65.08 31.29
N LYS A 102 11.19 65.30 30.21
CA LYS A 102 12.48 66.01 30.26
C LYS A 102 12.26 67.51 30.40
N GLU A 103 11.40 68.10 29.58
CA GLU A 103 11.24 69.56 29.51
C GLU A 103 10.30 70.10 30.58
N GLN A 104 9.11 69.52 30.76
CA GLN A 104 8.11 70.06 31.69
C GLN A 104 8.41 69.64 33.13
N ILE A 105 8.54 68.33 33.37
CA ILE A 105 8.82 67.81 34.72
C ILE A 105 10.24 68.14 35.17
N GLY A 106 11.23 68.09 34.26
CA GLY A 106 12.60 68.51 34.56
C GLY A 106 12.66 69.97 35.03
N ALA A 107 12.05 70.88 34.27
CA ALA A 107 12.00 72.29 34.65
C ALA A 107 11.29 72.53 35.99
N ALA A 108 10.19 71.82 36.28
CA ALA A 108 9.50 71.93 37.57
C ALA A 108 10.36 71.42 38.74
N LYS A 109 11.19 70.37 38.53
CA LYS A 109 12.14 69.89 39.54
C LYS A 109 13.27 70.87 39.79
N ASP A 110 13.80 71.52 38.76
CA ASP A 110 14.84 72.52 38.94
C ASP A 110 14.29 73.79 39.60
N GLY A 111 13.06 74.18 39.25
CA GLY A 111 12.31 75.23 39.97
C GLY A 111 12.15 74.91 41.46
N LYS A 112 11.82 73.65 41.81
CA LYS A 112 11.76 73.20 43.20
C LYS A 112 13.11 73.36 43.93
N LYS A 113 14.21 72.90 43.33
CA LYS A 113 15.55 73.04 43.93
C LYS A 113 15.91 74.51 44.19
N LYS A 114 15.57 75.41 43.25
CA LYS A 114 15.79 76.85 43.42
C LYS A 114 14.94 77.40 44.56
N PHE A 115 13.66 77.05 44.61
CA PHE A 115 12.77 77.42 45.71
C PHE A 115 13.28 76.93 47.07
N ASP A 116 13.66 75.66 47.19
CA ASP A 116 14.18 75.07 48.44
C ASP A 116 15.45 75.81 48.90
N LYS A 117 16.38 76.09 47.96
CA LYS A 117 17.62 76.83 48.24
C LYS A 117 17.39 78.26 48.72
N GLU A 118 16.53 79.02 48.04
CA GLU A 118 16.24 80.41 48.47
C GLU A 118 15.39 80.44 49.76
N SER A 119 14.58 79.42 50.01
CA SER A 119 13.86 79.24 51.29
C SER A 119 14.83 79.07 52.46
N GLU A 120 15.82 78.18 52.33
CA GLU A 120 16.83 77.95 53.38
C GLU A 120 17.63 79.23 53.70
N LYS A 121 18.03 79.99 52.66
CA LYS A 121 18.71 81.28 52.85
C LYS A 121 17.84 82.29 53.58
N TYR A 122 16.60 82.48 53.13
CA TYR A 122 15.67 83.43 53.74
C TYR A 122 15.43 83.10 55.21
N TYR A 123 15.10 81.85 55.54
CA TYR A 123 14.86 81.45 56.93
C TYR A 123 16.13 81.54 57.79
N SER A 124 17.32 81.25 57.24
CA SER A 124 18.59 81.43 57.95
C SER A 124 18.89 82.89 58.27
N VAL A 125 18.62 83.80 57.33
CA VAL A 125 18.79 85.25 57.56
C VAL A 125 17.72 85.78 58.50
N LEU A 126 16.48 85.29 58.40
CA LEU A 126 15.38 85.65 59.30
C LEU A 126 15.70 85.29 60.75
N ASP A 127 16.20 84.09 61.01
CA ASP A 127 16.59 83.67 62.36
C ASP A 127 17.71 84.55 62.94
N LYS A 128 18.72 84.88 62.12
CA LYS A 128 19.78 85.82 62.52
C LYS A 128 19.25 87.22 62.81
N HIS A 129 18.29 87.68 61.99
CA HIS A 129 17.65 88.99 62.13
C HIS A 129 16.82 89.06 63.42
N LEU A 130 16.01 88.04 63.72
CA LEU A 130 15.19 87.97 64.94
C LEU A 130 16.03 87.87 66.22
N ASN A 131 17.21 87.27 66.15
CA ASN A 131 18.14 87.15 67.28
C ASN A 131 19.08 88.37 67.44
N LEU A 132 18.95 89.40 66.59
CA LEU A 132 19.80 90.59 66.65
C LEU A 132 19.38 91.49 67.83
N SER A 133 20.34 91.82 68.71
CA SER A 133 20.07 92.69 69.85
C SER A 133 19.71 94.12 69.42
N SER A 134 18.63 94.65 69.98
CA SER A 134 18.20 96.05 69.81
C SER A 134 19.21 97.11 70.29
N ARG A 135 20.29 96.70 70.97
CA ARG A 135 21.37 97.58 71.44
C ARG A 135 22.49 97.79 70.40
N LYS A 136 22.41 97.17 69.22
CA LYS A 136 23.39 97.34 68.14
C LYS A 136 23.31 98.75 67.55
N LYS A 137 24.37 99.17 66.86
CA LYS A 137 24.40 100.46 66.16
C LYS A 137 23.32 100.47 65.09
N GLU A 138 22.64 101.61 64.94
CA GLU A 138 21.56 101.82 63.96
C GLU A 138 21.94 101.35 62.54
N ALA A 139 23.15 101.68 62.08
CA ALA A 139 23.63 101.24 60.76
C ALA A 139 23.66 99.70 60.59
N HIS A 140 23.95 98.94 61.64
CA HIS A 140 23.93 97.48 61.59
C HIS A 140 22.50 96.92 61.60
N LEU A 141 21.55 97.61 62.25
CA LEU A 141 20.14 97.24 62.23
C LEU A 141 19.57 97.45 60.82
N GLN A 142 19.84 98.60 60.20
CA GLN A 142 19.43 98.94 58.84
C GLN A 142 20.03 98.00 57.77
N GLU A 143 21.29 97.58 57.95
CA GLU A 143 21.91 96.59 57.07
C GLU A 143 21.21 95.23 57.17
N ALA A 144 20.86 94.80 58.40
CA ALA A 144 20.12 93.57 58.61
C ALA A 144 18.69 93.63 58.03
N ASP A 145 18.01 94.78 58.14
CA ASP A 145 16.70 95.05 57.50
C ASP A 145 16.77 94.93 55.97
N THR A 146 17.77 95.58 55.37
CA THR A 146 17.97 95.54 53.91
C THR A 146 18.29 94.12 53.43
N GLN A 147 19.10 93.39 54.19
CA GLN A 147 19.48 92.02 53.85
C GLN A 147 18.29 91.05 53.96
N ILE A 148 17.42 91.17 54.97
CA ILE A 148 16.24 90.32 55.06
C ILE A 148 15.23 90.63 53.96
N GLU A 149 15.05 91.91 53.60
CA GLU A 149 14.15 92.30 52.52
C GLU A 149 14.60 91.76 51.16
N LYS A 150 15.92 91.81 50.88
CA LYS A 150 16.50 91.22 49.67
C LYS A 150 16.29 89.70 49.60
N GLU A 151 16.58 88.96 50.67
CA GLU A 151 16.39 87.51 50.67
C GLU A 151 14.90 87.13 50.63
N TRP A 152 14.02 87.94 51.23
CA TRP A 152 12.58 87.78 51.12
C TRP A 152 12.10 87.92 49.66
N GLN A 153 12.59 88.93 48.92
CA GLN A 153 12.28 89.10 47.50
C GLN A 153 12.73 87.88 46.67
N ASN A 154 13.96 87.39 46.88
CA ASN A 154 14.48 86.20 46.19
C ASN A 154 13.62 84.96 46.47
N PHE A 155 13.27 84.71 47.74
CA PHE A 155 12.40 83.63 48.15
C PHE A 155 11.01 83.75 47.52
N TYR A 156 10.42 84.94 47.57
CA TYR A 156 9.08 85.19 47.05
C TYR A 156 9.04 84.97 45.53
N GLU A 157 10.01 85.51 44.79
CA GLU A 157 10.10 85.28 43.33
C GLU A 157 10.29 83.80 42.99
N ALA A 158 11.20 83.10 43.67
CA ALA A 158 11.43 81.67 43.45
C ALA A 158 10.16 80.84 43.76
N SER A 159 9.39 81.24 44.78
CA SER A 159 8.12 80.58 45.13
C SER A 159 7.06 80.73 44.05
N LEU A 160 6.90 81.94 43.48
CA LEU A 160 5.95 82.20 42.39
C LEU A 160 6.35 81.46 41.12
N GLN A 161 7.64 81.47 40.76
CA GLN A 161 8.17 80.73 39.61
C GLN A 161 7.91 79.22 39.75
N TYR A 162 8.14 78.66 40.95
CA TYR A 162 7.88 77.24 41.20
C TYR A 162 6.38 76.90 41.11
N VAL A 163 5.51 77.70 41.74
CA VAL A 163 4.05 77.49 41.68
C VAL A 163 3.54 77.57 40.24
N PHE A 164 4.01 78.56 39.46
CA PHE A 164 3.68 78.68 38.04
C PHE A 164 4.08 77.44 37.25
N LYS A 165 5.31 76.95 37.42
CA LYS A 165 5.79 75.75 36.71
C LYS A 165 5.03 74.49 37.08
N VAL A 166 4.66 74.32 38.34
CA VAL A 166 3.81 73.22 38.77
C VAL A 166 2.43 73.30 38.12
N GLN A 167 1.82 74.49 38.07
CA GLN A 167 0.53 74.67 37.42
C GLN A 167 0.61 74.40 35.91
N GLU A 168 1.69 74.83 35.26
CA GLU A 168 1.96 74.56 33.84
C GLU A 168 2.01 73.04 33.57
N VAL A 169 2.73 72.26 34.40
CA VAL A 169 2.76 70.79 34.27
C VAL A 169 1.36 70.18 34.47
N GLN A 170 0.59 70.69 35.43
CA GLN A 170 -0.77 70.21 35.74
C GLN A 170 -1.78 70.43 34.61
N GLU A 171 -1.65 71.55 33.89
CA GLU A 171 -2.50 71.83 32.73
C GLU A 171 -2.00 71.09 31.49
N LYS A 172 -0.69 71.12 31.20
CA LYS A 172 -0.13 70.45 30.02
C LYS A 172 -0.28 68.94 30.02
N LYS A 173 -0.19 68.28 31.18
CA LYS A 173 -0.37 66.82 31.27
C LYS A 173 -1.72 66.34 30.74
N LYS A 174 -2.75 67.21 30.77
CA LYS A 174 -4.12 66.85 30.36
C LYS A 174 -4.23 66.60 28.87
N PHE A 175 -3.43 67.29 28.05
CA PHE A 175 -3.47 67.16 26.59
C PHE A 175 -2.21 66.54 26.01
N GLU A 176 -1.00 66.89 26.48
CA GLU A 176 0.26 66.36 25.93
C GLU A 176 0.47 64.85 26.20
N PHE A 177 -0.37 64.22 27.03
CA PHE A 177 -0.40 62.75 27.19
C PHE A 177 -1.44 62.08 26.31
N VAL A 178 -2.61 62.70 26.22
CA VAL A 178 -3.77 62.12 25.56
C VAL A 178 -3.57 62.18 24.04
N GLU A 179 -2.98 63.26 23.53
CA GLU A 179 -2.69 63.43 22.10
C GLU A 179 -1.78 62.32 21.53
N PRO A 180 -0.61 62.01 22.11
CA PRO A 180 0.23 60.87 21.68
C PRO A 180 -0.51 59.52 21.70
N LEU A 181 -1.28 59.26 22.76
CA LEU A 181 -2.04 58.02 22.90
C LEU A 181 -3.14 57.91 21.85
N LEU A 182 -3.88 59.00 21.62
CA LEU A 182 -4.93 59.07 20.62
C LEU A 182 -4.35 58.86 19.21
N ALA A 183 -3.22 59.51 18.90
CA ALA A 183 -2.56 59.35 17.61
C ALA A 183 -2.05 57.92 17.38
N PHE A 184 -1.50 57.28 18.42
CA PHE A 184 -1.11 55.87 18.34
C PHE A 184 -2.31 54.93 18.14
N LEU A 185 -3.41 55.16 18.86
CA LEU A 185 -4.65 54.39 18.70
C LEU A 185 -5.26 54.58 17.30
N GLN A 186 -5.21 55.79 16.75
CA GLN A 186 -5.65 56.03 15.38
C GLN A 186 -4.84 55.20 14.38
N GLY A 187 -3.51 55.16 14.54
CA GLY A 187 -2.64 54.30 13.73
C GLY A 187 -2.98 52.81 13.86
N LEU A 188 -3.28 52.34 15.07
CA LEU A 188 -3.74 50.96 15.30
C LEU A 188 -5.06 50.68 14.59
N PHE A 189 -6.05 51.58 14.67
CA PHE A 189 -7.33 51.38 14.00
C PHE A 189 -7.20 51.43 12.48
N THR A 190 -6.37 52.30 11.93
CA THR A 190 -6.04 52.28 10.50
C THR A 190 -5.44 50.93 10.11
N PHE A 191 -4.46 50.41 10.84
CA PHE A 191 -3.90 49.07 10.57
C PHE A 191 -4.95 47.96 10.55
N TYR A 192 -5.86 47.93 11.55
CA TYR A 192 -6.92 46.93 11.59
C TYR A 192 -7.94 47.08 10.46
N HIS A 193 -8.25 48.31 10.07
CA HIS A 193 -9.13 48.58 8.94
C HIS A 193 -8.53 48.10 7.62
N GLU A 194 -7.28 48.45 7.34
CA GLU A 194 -6.57 47.97 6.14
C GLU A 194 -6.48 46.43 6.11
N GLY A 195 -6.20 45.80 7.26
CA GLY A 195 -6.22 44.34 7.37
C GLY A 195 -7.58 43.71 7.06
N TYR A 196 -8.68 44.40 7.40
CA TYR A 196 -10.03 43.97 7.06
C TYR A 196 -10.32 44.11 5.56
N GLU A 197 -9.96 45.23 4.94
CA GLU A 197 -10.14 45.45 3.50
C GLU A 197 -9.35 44.42 2.69
N LEU A 198 -8.09 44.17 3.03
CA LEU A 198 -7.26 43.12 2.40
C LEU A 198 -7.89 41.72 2.53
N ALA A 199 -8.52 41.41 3.67
CA ALA A 199 -9.20 40.13 3.85
C ALA A 199 -10.47 40.01 2.98
N GLN A 200 -11.18 41.12 2.76
CA GLN A 200 -12.34 41.17 1.85
C GLN A 200 -11.90 40.97 0.40
N GLU A 201 -10.83 41.65 -0.04
CA GLU A 201 -10.26 41.49 -1.38
C GLU A 201 -9.78 40.05 -1.64
N PHE A 202 -9.26 39.38 -0.62
CA PHE A 202 -8.81 37.99 -0.70
C PHE A 202 -9.94 36.95 -0.69
N ALA A 203 -11.15 37.33 -0.26
CA ALA A 203 -12.26 36.39 -0.05
C ALA A 203 -12.68 35.61 -1.31
N PRO A 204 -12.80 36.22 -2.52
CA PRO A 204 -13.14 35.50 -3.74
C PRO A 204 -12.10 34.44 -4.11
N TYR A 205 -10.81 34.79 -4.00
CA TYR A 205 -9.72 33.84 -4.26
C TYR A 205 -9.77 32.66 -3.28
N LYS A 206 -9.97 32.94 -1.99
CA LYS A 206 -10.13 31.89 -0.97
C LYS A 206 -11.26 30.92 -1.31
N GLN A 207 -12.42 31.42 -1.74
CA GLN A 207 -13.56 30.58 -2.13
C GLN A 207 -13.22 29.70 -3.34
N GLN A 208 -12.58 30.29 -4.36
CA GLN A 208 -12.15 29.55 -5.54
C GLN A 208 -11.14 28.45 -5.19
N LEU A 209 -10.15 28.76 -4.34
CA LEU A 209 -9.16 27.81 -3.89
C LEU A 209 -9.79 26.65 -3.09
N GLN A 210 -10.78 26.93 -2.25
CA GLN A 210 -11.52 25.88 -1.53
C GLN A 210 -12.25 24.93 -2.47
N TYR A 211 -12.88 25.47 -3.52
CA TYR A 211 -13.52 24.66 -4.56
C TYR A 211 -12.50 23.79 -5.31
N ASN A 212 -11.37 24.38 -5.73
CA ASN A 212 -10.30 23.66 -6.42
C ASN A 212 -9.76 22.51 -5.55
N LEU A 213 -9.47 22.77 -4.28
CA LEU A 213 -9.01 21.74 -3.34
C LEU A 213 -10.01 20.60 -3.16
N GLN A 214 -11.32 20.90 -3.17
CA GLN A 214 -12.34 19.86 -3.09
C GLN A 214 -12.35 19.00 -4.35
N ASN A 215 -12.20 19.61 -5.53
CA ASN A 215 -12.10 18.87 -6.78
C ASN A 215 -10.85 17.99 -6.83
N THR A 216 -9.69 18.50 -6.42
CA THR A 216 -8.45 17.71 -6.33
C THR A 216 -8.63 16.51 -5.39
N ARG A 217 -9.32 16.67 -4.25
CA ARG A 217 -9.65 15.54 -3.35
C ARG A 217 -10.55 14.51 -4.04
N ASN A 218 -11.60 14.95 -4.70
CA ASN A 218 -12.53 14.06 -5.40
C ASN A 218 -11.82 13.30 -6.55
N ASN A 219 -10.96 13.99 -7.30
CA ASN A 219 -10.13 13.41 -8.36
C ASN A 219 -9.18 12.36 -7.82
N PHE A 220 -8.50 12.65 -6.70
CA PHE A 220 -7.64 11.70 -6.01
C PHE A 220 -8.42 10.46 -5.55
N GLU A 221 -9.58 10.63 -4.91
CA GLU A 221 -10.39 9.51 -4.45
C GLU A 221 -10.85 8.62 -5.60
N SER A 222 -11.29 9.22 -6.72
CA SER A 222 -11.67 8.50 -7.93
C SER A 222 -10.49 7.73 -8.54
N THR A 223 -9.34 8.40 -8.71
CA THR A 223 -8.12 7.79 -9.26
C THR A 223 -7.61 6.67 -8.37
N ARG A 224 -7.63 6.86 -7.05
CA ARG A 224 -7.25 5.84 -6.08
C ARG A 224 -8.12 4.60 -6.19
N GLN A 225 -9.44 4.76 -6.30
CA GLN A 225 -10.34 3.63 -6.49
C GLN A 225 -10.07 2.88 -7.80
N GLU A 226 -9.79 3.61 -8.89
CA GLU A 226 -9.47 3.03 -10.19
C GLU A 226 -8.14 2.24 -10.13
N VAL A 227 -7.11 2.82 -9.50
CA VAL A 227 -5.82 2.16 -9.28
C VAL A 227 -5.97 0.93 -8.37
N GLU A 228 -6.79 1.00 -7.32
CA GLU A 228 -7.09 -0.14 -6.46
C GLU A 228 -7.79 -1.26 -7.24
N ARG A 229 -8.80 -0.93 -8.07
CA ARG A 229 -9.47 -1.91 -8.96
C ARG A 229 -8.49 -2.53 -9.94
N LEU A 230 -7.63 -1.72 -10.57
CA LEU A 230 -6.58 -2.20 -11.48
C LEU A 230 -5.62 -3.14 -10.76
N MET A 231 -5.15 -2.76 -9.57
CA MET A 231 -4.28 -3.61 -8.74
C MET A 231 -4.95 -4.95 -8.44
N GLN A 232 -6.22 -4.97 -8.04
CA GLN A 232 -6.93 -6.22 -7.75
C GLN A 232 -7.10 -7.10 -8.99
N ARG A 233 -7.38 -6.48 -10.15
CA ARG A 233 -7.38 -7.19 -11.44
C ARG A 233 -6.01 -7.79 -11.76
N MET A 234 -4.94 -7.04 -11.57
CA MET A 234 -3.57 -7.52 -11.81
C MET A 234 -3.18 -8.65 -10.85
N LYS A 235 -3.64 -8.62 -9.59
CA LYS A 235 -3.41 -9.71 -8.61
C LYS A 235 -4.17 -10.99 -8.92
N SER A 236 -5.37 -10.87 -9.50
CA SER A 236 -6.24 -12.00 -9.86
C SER A 236 -6.03 -12.50 -11.28
N ALA A 237 -5.20 -11.80 -12.07
CA ALA A 237 -4.87 -12.21 -13.43
C ALA A 237 -4.09 -13.55 -13.43
N PRO A 238 -4.38 -14.47 -14.36
CA PRO A 238 -3.58 -15.68 -14.52
C PRO A 238 -2.10 -15.33 -14.79
N GLN A 239 -1.16 -16.20 -14.38
CA GLN A 239 0.29 -15.98 -14.61
C GLN A 239 0.68 -15.72 -16.07
N ASP A 240 -0.17 -16.12 -17.02
CA ASP A 240 0.04 -15.94 -18.47
C ASP A 240 -0.56 -14.62 -19.02
N TYR A 241 -1.12 -13.75 -18.18
CA TYR A 241 -1.63 -12.46 -18.61
C TYR A 241 -0.50 -11.56 -19.09
N LYS A 242 -0.48 -11.30 -20.41
CA LYS A 242 0.40 -10.30 -21.02
C LYS A 242 -0.39 -9.01 -21.24
N PRO A 243 0.04 -7.88 -20.67
CA PRO A 243 -0.52 -6.59 -21.06
C PRO A 243 -0.25 -6.34 -22.57
N PRO A 244 -1.06 -5.50 -23.24
CA PRO A 244 -0.77 -5.09 -24.60
C PRO A 244 0.57 -4.34 -24.63
N GLY A 245 1.62 -5.03 -25.05
CA GLY A 245 2.96 -4.46 -25.20
C GLY A 245 3.16 -3.89 -26.60
N GLN A 246 4.09 -2.93 -26.72
CA GLN A 246 4.55 -2.43 -28.02
C GLN A 246 5.21 -3.55 -28.85
N TRP A 247 5.81 -4.53 -28.18
CA TRP A 247 6.56 -5.62 -28.82
C TRP A 247 5.74 -6.91 -28.86
N THR A 248 5.98 -7.73 -29.89
CA THR A 248 5.32 -9.04 -30.04
C THR A 248 5.70 -10.00 -28.90
N MET A 249 6.93 -9.91 -28.42
CA MET A 249 7.38 -10.63 -27.23
C MET A 249 8.45 -9.81 -26.52
N GLU A 250 8.41 -9.81 -25.20
CA GLU A 250 9.42 -9.20 -24.36
C GLU A 250 9.63 -10.03 -23.09
N GLY A 251 10.80 -9.87 -22.47
CA GLY A 251 11.11 -10.47 -21.18
C GLY A 251 12.58 -10.82 -21.03
N TYR A 252 12.94 -11.30 -19.83
CA TYR A 252 14.33 -11.66 -19.55
C TYR A 252 14.69 -13.03 -20.11
N LEU A 253 15.80 -13.08 -20.84
CA LEU A 253 16.46 -14.29 -21.31
C LEU A 253 17.91 -14.33 -20.82
N TYR A 254 18.43 -15.53 -20.60
CA TYR A 254 19.87 -15.71 -20.37
C TYR A 254 20.55 -16.06 -21.68
N VAL A 255 21.60 -15.33 -22.02
CA VAL A 255 22.38 -15.53 -23.25
C VAL A 255 23.69 -16.21 -22.91
N GLN A 256 24.02 -17.26 -23.67
CA GLN A 256 25.27 -17.98 -23.49
C GLN A 256 26.41 -17.21 -24.17
N GLU A 257 27.32 -16.69 -23.38
CA GLU A 257 28.53 -16.00 -23.85
C GLU A 257 29.78 -16.84 -23.61
N LYS A 258 30.67 -16.83 -24.58
CA LYS A 258 31.96 -17.52 -24.49
C LYS A 258 32.95 -16.65 -23.72
N ARG A 259 33.52 -17.19 -22.64
CA ARG A 259 34.59 -16.56 -21.84
C ARG A 259 35.89 -17.37 -21.96
N PRO A 260 37.07 -16.79 -21.61
CA PRO A 260 38.36 -17.48 -21.71
C PRO A 260 38.42 -18.83 -20.95
N LEU A 261 37.61 -19.00 -19.89
CA LEU A 261 37.56 -20.20 -19.04
C LEU A 261 36.18 -20.90 -19.08
N GLY A 262 35.48 -20.87 -20.21
CA GLY A 262 34.23 -21.61 -20.41
C GLY A 262 33.09 -20.74 -20.91
N PHE A 263 31.87 -21.03 -20.45
CA PHE A 263 30.66 -20.29 -20.83
C PHE A 263 30.06 -19.58 -19.63
N ALA A 264 29.61 -18.35 -19.83
CA ALA A 264 28.82 -17.61 -18.85
C ALA A 264 27.40 -17.39 -19.40
N TRP A 265 26.43 -17.40 -18.50
CA TRP A 265 25.05 -17.08 -18.82
C TRP A 265 24.74 -15.69 -18.30
N ILE A 266 24.51 -14.76 -19.22
CA ILE A 266 24.31 -13.35 -18.88
C ILE A 266 22.84 -13.00 -19.11
N LYS A 267 22.23 -12.43 -18.06
CA LYS A 267 20.83 -12.01 -18.10
C LYS A 267 20.68 -10.74 -18.93
N HIS A 268 19.85 -10.82 -19.95
CA HIS A 268 19.48 -9.70 -20.80
C HIS A 268 17.97 -9.50 -20.78
N TYR A 269 17.54 -8.25 -20.91
CA TYR A 269 16.16 -7.93 -21.27
C TYR A 269 16.07 -7.95 -22.79
N CYS A 270 15.23 -8.82 -23.32
CA CYS A 270 15.11 -9.02 -24.76
C CYS A 270 13.73 -8.59 -25.23
N THR A 271 13.66 -7.97 -26.40
CA THR A 271 12.40 -7.65 -27.09
C THR A 271 12.42 -8.16 -28.52
N TYR A 272 11.25 -8.51 -29.05
CA TYR A 272 11.10 -8.97 -30.43
C TYR A 272 9.85 -8.39 -31.07
N GLU A 273 10.01 -7.84 -32.27
CA GLU A 273 8.92 -7.34 -33.11
C GLU A 273 8.78 -8.20 -34.37
N LYS A 274 7.65 -8.91 -34.47
CA LYS A 274 7.39 -9.86 -35.56
C LYS A 274 7.27 -9.19 -36.93
N ALA A 275 6.69 -7.98 -36.97
CA ALA A 275 6.49 -7.24 -38.21
C ALA A 275 7.82 -6.90 -38.91
N THR A 276 8.84 -6.53 -38.14
CA THR A 276 10.16 -6.14 -38.65
C THR A 276 11.21 -7.25 -38.52
N LYS A 277 10.88 -8.35 -37.82
CA LYS A 277 11.81 -9.43 -37.40
C LYS A 277 13.01 -8.91 -36.60
N THR A 278 12.82 -7.81 -35.88
CA THR A 278 13.88 -7.17 -35.10
C THR A 278 13.89 -7.78 -33.71
N PHE A 279 15.03 -8.34 -33.32
CA PHE A 279 15.33 -8.81 -31.97
C PHE A 279 16.30 -7.84 -31.32
N SER A 280 15.97 -7.34 -30.12
CA SER A 280 16.86 -6.47 -29.36
C SER A 280 17.25 -7.07 -28.03
N MET A 281 18.45 -6.75 -27.57
CA MET A 281 19.03 -7.30 -26.35
C MET A 281 19.71 -6.19 -25.54
N THR A 282 19.27 -6.00 -24.29
CA THR A 282 19.82 -5.01 -23.36
C THR A 282 20.39 -5.70 -22.14
N LEU A 283 21.63 -5.40 -21.80
CA LEU A 283 22.31 -6.00 -20.64
C LEU A 283 21.66 -5.53 -19.33
N CYS A 284 21.34 -6.48 -18.44
CA CYS A 284 20.87 -6.16 -17.09
C CYS A 284 22.04 -6.16 -16.11
N GLU A 285 22.63 -5.00 -15.83
CA GLU A 285 23.60 -4.87 -14.74
C GLU A 285 22.91 -4.99 -13.38
N PRO A 286 23.51 -5.69 -12.40
CA PRO A 286 23.01 -5.70 -11.03
C PRO A 286 23.18 -4.29 -10.44
N LYS A 287 22.06 -3.67 -10.03
CA LYS A 287 22.05 -2.37 -9.33
C LYS A 287 22.88 -2.44 -8.03
N SER A 288 24.16 -2.07 -8.09
CA SER A 288 24.89 -1.55 -6.94
C SER A 288 24.81 -0.02 -6.99
N GLY A 289 24.35 0.58 -5.90
CA GLY A 289 23.74 1.91 -5.90
C GLY A 289 24.63 3.04 -6.43
N GLY A 290 24.01 3.90 -7.25
CA GLY A 290 24.56 5.16 -7.72
C GLY A 290 23.53 5.81 -8.65
N LYS A 291 23.10 7.02 -8.31
CA LYS A 291 22.13 7.80 -9.11
C LYS A 291 22.69 8.02 -10.53
N ASN A 292 21.81 7.97 -11.52
CA ASN A 292 22.02 8.04 -12.99
C ASN A 292 22.37 6.71 -13.65
N GLY A 293 21.37 5.81 -13.71
CA GLY A 293 21.44 4.60 -14.53
C GLY A 293 21.38 4.95 -16.01
N LEU A 294 22.55 5.03 -16.65
CA LEU A 294 22.66 5.04 -18.10
C LEU A 294 22.08 3.71 -18.61
N VAL A 295 20.88 3.73 -19.17
CA VAL A 295 20.29 2.56 -19.85
C VAL A 295 21.24 2.22 -20.99
N SER A 296 21.89 1.04 -20.95
CA SER A 296 22.77 0.63 -22.05
C SER A 296 21.96 0.59 -23.34
N CYS A 297 22.47 1.17 -24.44
CA CYS A 297 21.78 1.09 -25.72
C CYS A 297 21.52 -0.38 -26.12
N PRO A 298 20.29 -0.74 -26.53
CA PRO A 298 19.97 -2.10 -26.94
C PRO A 298 20.75 -2.51 -28.18
N GLU A 299 21.36 -3.69 -28.17
CA GLU A 299 21.90 -4.30 -29.38
C GLU A 299 20.73 -4.80 -30.24
N MET A 300 20.66 -4.37 -31.50
CA MET A 300 19.58 -4.75 -32.40
C MET A 300 20.07 -5.72 -33.47
N PHE A 301 19.25 -6.74 -33.73
CA PHE A 301 19.53 -7.84 -34.64
C PHE A 301 18.33 -8.16 -35.52
N LYS A 302 18.54 -8.57 -36.76
CA LYS A 302 17.50 -9.17 -37.60
C LYS A 302 17.52 -10.69 -37.47
N LEU A 303 16.39 -11.26 -37.07
CA LEU A 303 16.25 -12.71 -36.90
C LEU A 303 16.20 -13.43 -38.26
N LYS A 304 17.08 -14.40 -38.46
CA LYS A 304 17.03 -15.33 -39.60
C LYS A 304 16.15 -16.54 -39.31
N PHE A 305 16.48 -17.28 -38.24
CA PHE A 305 15.69 -18.40 -37.77
C PHE A 305 15.80 -18.58 -36.27
N CYS A 306 14.81 -19.27 -35.71
CA CYS A 306 14.75 -19.68 -34.32
C CYS A 306 14.45 -21.19 -34.27
N ILE A 307 15.16 -21.94 -33.42
CA ILE A 307 14.97 -23.38 -33.29
C ILE A 307 15.08 -23.80 -31.83
N ARG A 308 14.21 -24.72 -31.40
CA ARG A 308 14.35 -25.33 -30.08
C ARG A 308 15.63 -26.17 -30.03
N ARG A 309 16.42 -25.99 -28.97
CA ARG A 309 17.58 -26.85 -28.67
C ARG A 309 17.14 -28.15 -28.00
N LYS A 310 17.77 -29.28 -28.35
CA LYS A 310 17.47 -30.58 -27.74
C LYS A 310 17.88 -30.58 -26.26
N THR A 311 17.11 -31.27 -25.42
CA THR A 311 17.38 -31.32 -23.98
C THR A 311 18.73 -31.96 -23.66
N ASP A 312 19.16 -32.94 -24.46
CA ASP A 312 20.41 -33.67 -24.22
C ASP A 312 21.66 -32.96 -24.78
N SER A 313 21.49 -31.86 -25.53
CA SER A 313 22.62 -31.15 -26.14
C SER A 313 23.22 -30.07 -25.24
N ILE A 314 22.57 -29.72 -24.12
CA ILE A 314 23.08 -28.74 -23.16
C ILE A 314 22.53 -29.01 -21.76
N ASP A 315 23.37 -28.93 -20.73
CA ASP A 315 22.98 -29.09 -19.33
C ASP A 315 22.30 -27.81 -18.77
N LYS A 316 21.25 -27.34 -19.45
CA LYS A 316 20.39 -26.21 -19.09
C LYS A 316 18.97 -26.42 -19.62
N ARG A 317 17.98 -26.10 -18.78
CA ARG A 317 16.56 -26.23 -19.14
C ARG A 317 16.09 -25.06 -20.00
N PHE A 318 15.11 -25.31 -20.86
CA PHE A 318 14.37 -24.32 -21.65
C PHE A 318 15.20 -23.50 -22.65
N CYS A 319 16.22 -24.13 -23.24
CA CYS A 319 17.10 -23.47 -24.21
C CYS A 319 16.56 -23.49 -25.64
N PHE A 320 16.85 -22.45 -26.39
CA PHE A 320 16.60 -22.34 -27.82
C PHE A 320 17.70 -21.52 -28.48
N ASP A 321 17.83 -21.68 -29.78
CA ASP A 321 18.89 -21.10 -30.58
C ASP A 321 18.31 -20.16 -31.61
N ILE A 322 18.94 -18.99 -31.75
CA ILE A 322 18.64 -18.05 -32.82
C ILE A 322 19.87 -17.83 -33.69
N GLU A 323 19.64 -17.65 -34.98
CA GLU A 323 20.63 -17.08 -35.89
C GLU A 323 20.16 -15.68 -36.31
N VAL A 324 21.08 -14.73 -36.27
CA VAL A 324 20.83 -13.33 -36.66
C VAL A 324 21.67 -12.93 -37.86
N VAL A 325 21.32 -11.83 -38.52
CA VAL A 325 22.03 -11.35 -39.71
C VAL A 325 23.39 -10.75 -39.35
N GLU A 326 23.46 -10.01 -38.25
CA GLU A 326 24.59 -9.15 -37.89
C GLU A 326 25.71 -9.88 -37.15
N ARG A 327 25.46 -11.09 -36.62
CA ARG A 327 26.45 -11.93 -35.94
C ARG A 327 26.63 -13.26 -36.66
N HIS A 328 27.89 -13.66 -36.84
CA HIS A 328 28.25 -14.98 -37.32
C HIS A 328 28.23 -15.98 -36.17
N GLY A 329 27.31 -16.95 -36.24
CA GLY A 329 27.17 -18.01 -35.25
C GLY A 329 25.79 -18.02 -34.58
N ILE A 330 25.53 -19.12 -33.88
CA ILE A 330 24.27 -19.36 -33.18
C ILE A 330 24.33 -18.68 -31.81
N ILE A 331 23.32 -17.89 -31.48
CA ILE A 331 23.13 -17.34 -30.14
C ILE A 331 22.20 -18.27 -29.38
N THR A 332 22.71 -18.83 -28.28
CA THR A 332 21.92 -19.70 -27.40
C THR A 332 21.29 -18.90 -26.30
N LEU A 333 19.97 -19.02 -26.20
CA LEU A 333 19.11 -18.34 -25.26
C LEU A 333 18.44 -19.34 -24.32
N GLN A 334 18.29 -18.96 -23.07
CA GLN A 334 17.56 -19.73 -22.06
C GLN A 334 16.38 -18.92 -21.54
N ALA A 335 15.18 -19.52 -21.67
CA ALA A 335 13.94 -18.99 -21.11
C ALA A 335 13.77 -19.38 -19.63
N GLN A 336 12.87 -18.69 -18.94
CA GLN A 336 12.62 -18.90 -17.49
C GLN A 336 11.75 -20.13 -17.21
N SER A 337 10.91 -20.53 -18.16
CA SER A 337 10.02 -21.68 -18.04
C SER A 337 9.74 -22.31 -19.41
N GLU A 338 9.19 -23.52 -19.43
CA GLU A 338 8.79 -24.19 -20.66
C GLU A 338 7.68 -23.42 -21.39
N ALA A 339 6.72 -22.86 -20.66
CA ALA A 339 5.68 -21.99 -21.22
C ALA A 339 6.29 -20.73 -21.85
N ASN A 340 7.23 -20.09 -21.16
CA ASN A 340 7.92 -18.90 -21.68
C ASN A 340 8.74 -19.22 -22.94
N ARG A 341 9.44 -20.36 -22.98
CA ARG A 341 10.17 -20.83 -24.18
C ARG A 341 9.25 -21.04 -25.37
N LYS A 342 8.07 -21.66 -25.17
CA LYS A 342 7.08 -21.87 -26.23
C LYS A 342 6.60 -20.55 -26.80
N LEU A 343 6.28 -19.58 -25.94
CA LEU A 343 5.88 -18.23 -26.37
C LEU A 343 6.97 -17.52 -27.17
N TRP A 344 8.24 -17.64 -26.76
CA TRP A 344 9.37 -17.09 -27.53
C TRP A 344 9.51 -17.75 -28.91
N LEU A 345 9.38 -19.08 -28.99
CA LEU A 345 9.40 -19.79 -30.28
C LEU A 345 8.20 -19.41 -31.15
N GLU A 346 6.98 -19.38 -30.62
CA GLU A 346 5.78 -18.99 -31.37
C GLU A 346 5.88 -17.55 -31.90
N ALA A 347 6.40 -16.62 -31.09
CA ALA A 347 6.64 -15.24 -31.53
C ALA A 347 7.65 -15.18 -32.69
N MET A 348 8.73 -15.96 -32.60
CA MET A 348 9.84 -15.99 -33.56
C MET A 348 9.66 -16.99 -34.72
N ASP A 349 8.46 -17.57 -34.89
CA ASP A 349 8.17 -18.64 -35.87
C ASP A 349 9.17 -19.82 -35.79
N GLY A 350 9.57 -20.17 -34.56
CA GLY A 350 10.60 -21.14 -34.25
C GLY A 350 10.17 -22.59 -34.50
N LYS A 351 11.13 -23.42 -34.91
CA LYS A 351 10.88 -24.81 -35.28
C LYS A 351 11.27 -25.79 -34.16
N GLU A 352 10.56 -26.91 -34.08
CA GLU A 352 10.95 -28.06 -33.25
C GLU A 352 12.03 -28.89 -33.98
N PRO A 353 12.98 -29.52 -33.27
CA PRO A 353 13.99 -30.38 -33.88
C PRO A 353 13.34 -31.61 -34.55
N VAL A 354 13.76 -31.90 -35.77
CA VAL A 354 13.12 -32.85 -36.72
C VAL A 354 13.04 -34.31 -36.25
N GLN A 355 13.59 -34.67 -35.07
CA GLN A 355 13.55 -36.03 -34.52
C GLN A 355 12.32 -36.34 -33.63
N ASP A 356 11.57 -35.33 -33.17
CA ASP A 356 10.41 -35.54 -32.27
C ASP A 356 9.12 -36.00 -32.99
N PHE A 357 9.08 -35.93 -34.33
CA PHE A 357 7.93 -36.43 -35.10
C PHE A 357 7.83 -37.97 -35.06
N LEU A 358 8.96 -38.67 -34.92
CA LEU A 358 9.02 -40.13 -34.75
C LEU A 358 8.52 -40.59 -33.37
N ILE A 359 8.62 -39.75 -32.34
CA ILE A 359 8.18 -40.08 -30.97
C ILE A 359 6.65 -39.93 -30.83
N LYS A 360 6.00 -39.00 -31.56
CA LYS A 360 4.52 -38.95 -31.57
C LYS A 360 3.89 -40.17 -32.25
N CYS A 361 4.53 -40.73 -33.27
CA CYS A 361 4.14 -42.03 -33.84
C CYS A 361 4.36 -43.20 -32.86
N SER A 362 5.36 -43.10 -31.97
CA SER A 362 5.67 -44.13 -30.97
C SER A 362 4.64 -44.24 -29.83
N VAL A 363 3.85 -43.19 -29.57
CA VAL A 363 2.78 -43.24 -28.55
C VAL A 363 1.55 -43.98 -29.10
N LEU A 364 1.26 -43.85 -30.41
CA LEU A 364 0.22 -44.65 -31.07
C LEU A 364 0.61 -46.14 -31.21
N SER A 365 1.91 -46.45 -31.39
CA SER A 365 2.37 -47.83 -31.42
C SER A 365 2.38 -48.50 -30.03
N VAL A 366 2.61 -47.73 -28.96
CA VAL A 366 2.46 -48.21 -27.58
C VAL A 366 0.99 -48.46 -27.22
N LEU A 367 0.06 -47.64 -27.72
CA LEU A 367 -1.39 -47.86 -27.54
C LEU A 367 -1.90 -49.11 -28.28
N SER A 368 -1.39 -49.39 -29.48
CA SER A 368 -1.73 -50.63 -30.22
C SER A 368 -1.09 -51.87 -29.60
N ALA A 369 0.14 -51.79 -29.07
CA ALA A 369 0.76 -52.90 -28.34
C ALA A 369 0.03 -53.23 -27.02
N ILE A 370 -0.51 -52.23 -26.33
CA ILE A 370 -1.36 -52.42 -25.13
C ILE A 370 -2.71 -53.05 -25.52
N VAL A 371 -3.28 -52.72 -26.68
CA VAL A 371 -4.51 -53.35 -27.21
C VAL A 371 -4.27 -54.82 -27.60
N ILE A 372 -3.09 -55.17 -28.10
CA ILE A 372 -2.73 -56.54 -28.49
C ILE A 372 -2.43 -57.40 -27.24
N TYR A 373 -1.74 -56.87 -26.22
CA TYR A 373 -1.44 -57.61 -24.98
C TYR A 373 -2.63 -57.73 -24.02
N ILE A 374 -3.60 -56.81 -24.10
CA ILE A 374 -4.92 -56.92 -23.44
C ILE A 374 -5.90 -57.76 -24.29
N GLY A 375 -5.47 -58.27 -25.45
CA GLY A 375 -6.23 -59.14 -26.37
C GLY A 375 -6.61 -60.53 -25.84
N ARG A 376 -6.61 -60.76 -24.53
CA ARG A 376 -7.12 -62.00 -23.90
C ARG A 376 -8.28 -61.81 -22.92
N ILE A 377 -8.91 -60.64 -22.86
CA ILE A 377 -10.26 -60.50 -22.27
C ILE A 377 -11.18 -59.80 -23.28
N HIS A 378 -12.20 -60.55 -23.68
CA HIS A 378 -13.17 -60.23 -24.71
C HIS A 378 -13.78 -58.81 -24.61
N LYS A 379 -13.74 -58.12 -25.76
CA LYS A 379 -14.90 -57.55 -26.47
C LYS A 379 -15.68 -56.33 -25.92
N CYS A 380 -15.16 -55.59 -24.93
CA CYS A 380 -15.76 -54.30 -24.53
C CYS A 380 -14.93 -53.05 -24.91
N ALA A 381 -13.59 -53.15 -24.95
CA ALA A 381 -12.73 -52.01 -25.28
C ALA A 381 -12.75 -51.62 -26.77
N TYR A 382 -13.14 -52.55 -27.65
CA TYR A 382 -13.21 -52.33 -29.10
C TYR A 382 -14.40 -51.42 -29.50
N CYS A 383 -15.46 -51.35 -28.68
CA CYS A 383 -16.67 -50.59 -29.01
C CYS A 383 -16.62 -49.11 -28.62
N VAL A 384 -15.65 -48.67 -27.79
CA VAL A 384 -15.65 -47.29 -27.25
C VAL A 384 -14.68 -46.34 -27.96
N LEU A 385 -13.69 -46.83 -28.72
CA LEU A 385 -12.55 -45.98 -29.12
C LEU A 385 -12.31 -45.73 -30.61
N LEU A 386 -12.98 -46.36 -31.58
CA LEU A 386 -12.77 -46.03 -33.00
C LEU A 386 -14.04 -46.17 -33.85
N TYR A 387 -14.72 -45.05 -34.13
CA TYR A 387 -15.44 -44.88 -35.39
C TYR A 387 -14.48 -44.18 -36.37
N ASN A 388 -13.58 -44.96 -36.99
CA ASN A 388 -12.90 -44.54 -38.23
C ASN A 388 -12.49 -45.79 -39.04
N PRO A 389 -13.11 -46.05 -40.20
CA PRO A 389 -12.88 -47.26 -40.98
C PRO A 389 -11.72 -47.06 -41.96
N ALA A 390 -10.47 -47.03 -41.47
CA ALA A 390 -9.28 -47.14 -42.32
C ALA A 390 -8.00 -47.31 -41.48
N ALA A 391 -7.64 -48.55 -41.13
CA ALA A 391 -6.25 -48.88 -40.79
C ALA A 391 -5.99 -50.37 -41.09
N PRO A 392 -4.92 -50.75 -41.81
CA PRO A 392 -4.59 -52.13 -42.11
C PRO A 392 -3.92 -52.84 -40.93
N ASP A 393 -4.12 -54.17 -40.85
CA ASP A 393 -3.47 -55.09 -39.91
C ASP A 393 -1.94 -54.92 -39.94
N MET A 394 -1.36 -54.70 -38.76
CA MET A 394 0.10 -54.69 -38.56
C MET A 394 0.42 -55.66 -37.41
N ASP A 395 1.10 -56.74 -37.76
CA ASP A 395 1.56 -57.78 -36.84
C ASP A 395 2.68 -57.21 -35.95
N LEU A 396 2.55 -57.29 -34.62
CA LEU A 396 3.51 -56.74 -33.66
C LEU A 396 4.25 -57.86 -32.89
N ASP A 397 5.57 -57.86 -33.03
CA ASP A 397 6.48 -58.73 -32.28
C ASP A 397 6.43 -58.45 -30.78
N THR A 398 6.11 -59.48 -29.99
CA THR A 398 5.80 -59.38 -28.55
C THR A 398 7.07 -59.34 -27.67
N GLU A 399 8.27 -59.47 -28.23
CA GLU A 399 9.53 -59.57 -27.48
C GLU A 399 10.26 -58.22 -27.21
N LEU A 400 9.77 -57.09 -27.76
CA LEU A 400 10.51 -55.82 -27.73
C LEU A 400 10.21 -54.90 -26.53
N TRP A 401 9.16 -55.17 -25.75
CA TRP A 401 8.71 -54.26 -24.68
C TRP A 401 8.95 -54.83 -23.30
N ASP A 402 9.78 -54.14 -22.51
CA ASP A 402 9.98 -54.52 -21.12
C ASP A 402 8.76 -54.13 -20.27
N MET A 403 8.42 -54.98 -19.28
CA MET A 403 7.28 -54.76 -18.38
C MET A 403 7.32 -53.41 -17.66
N LYS A 404 8.51 -52.83 -17.46
CA LYS A 404 8.71 -51.55 -16.77
C LYS A 404 8.17 -50.39 -17.59
N THR A 405 8.39 -50.40 -18.90
CA THR A 405 7.91 -49.35 -19.82
C THR A 405 6.39 -49.33 -19.88
N ILE A 406 5.76 -50.50 -20.04
CA ILE A 406 4.29 -50.64 -20.06
C ILE A 406 3.68 -50.15 -18.73
N THR A 407 4.28 -50.57 -17.61
CA THR A 407 3.81 -50.19 -16.27
C THR A 407 3.94 -48.68 -16.04
N SER A 408 5.01 -48.04 -16.54
CA SER A 408 5.21 -46.59 -16.42
C SER A 408 4.21 -45.78 -17.25
N GLY A 409 3.90 -46.24 -18.47
CA GLY A 409 2.92 -45.64 -19.36
C GLY A 409 1.52 -45.68 -18.76
N LEU A 410 1.12 -46.84 -18.21
CA LEU A 410 -0.16 -46.99 -17.52
C LEU A 410 -0.27 -46.07 -16.29
N LYS A 411 0.80 -45.98 -15.46
CA LYS A 411 0.84 -45.07 -14.31
C LYS A 411 0.66 -43.61 -14.72
N ASN A 412 1.27 -43.19 -15.82
CA ASN A 412 1.12 -41.83 -16.32
C ASN A 412 -0.27 -41.57 -16.91
N TYR A 413 -0.86 -42.54 -17.60
CA TYR A 413 -2.23 -42.43 -18.11
C TYR A 413 -3.25 -42.28 -16.98
N LEU A 414 -3.16 -43.11 -15.94
CA LEU A 414 -4.03 -43.04 -14.76
C LEU A 414 -3.88 -41.69 -14.03
N ARG A 415 -2.67 -41.13 -13.98
CA ARG A 415 -2.45 -39.77 -13.43
C ARG A 415 -3.11 -38.67 -14.26
N TYR A 416 -3.19 -38.84 -15.58
CA TYR A 416 -3.74 -37.82 -16.49
C TYR A 416 -5.29 -37.78 -16.48
N LEU A 417 -5.94 -38.90 -16.12
CA LEU A 417 -7.40 -39.02 -16.04
C LEU A 417 -8.06 -38.23 -14.88
N ASN A 418 -7.27 -37.61 -14.00
CA ASN A 418 -7.61 -36.51 -13.09
C ASN A 418 -8.85 -36.59 -12.18
N VAL A 419 -9.54 -37.72 -11.98
CA VAL A 419 -10.52 -37.93 -10.88
C VAL A 419 -10.72 -39.43 -10.61
N VAL A 420 -10.37 -39.90 -9.41
CA VAL A 420 -11.09 -41.04 -8.79
C VAL A 420 -11.54 -40.75 -7.36
N LEU A 421 -10.91 -39.88 -6.55
CA LEU A 421 -11.42 -39.57 -5.19
C LEU A 421 -10.94 -38.20 -4.67
N LYS A 422 -11.24 -37.09 -5.36
CA LYS A 422 -10.73 -35.75 -4.98
C LYS A 422 -11.36 -35.16 -3.71
N GLU A 423 -12.58 -35.54 -3.35
CA GLU A 423 -13.30 -35.03 -2.18
C GLU A 423 -13.58 -36.16 -1.16
N CYS A 424 -12.52 -36.83 -0.68
CA CYS A 424 -12.66 -37.65 0.52
C CYS A 424 -12.69 -36.75 1.76
N ASN A 425 -13.80 -36.74 2.50
CA ASN A 425 -13.83 -36.14 3.83
C ASN A 425 -13.15 -37.13 4.80
N TYR A 426 -11.83 -36.99 4.97
CA TYR A 426 -10.94 -37.96 5.64
C TYR A 426 -11.35 -38.33 7.07
N PHE A 427 -12.15 -37.49 7.74
CA PHE A 427 -12.70 -37.73 9.08
C PHE A 427 -13.49 -39.04 9.19
N SER A 428 -14.13 -39.50 8.11
CA SER A 428 -14.92 -40.76 8.11
C SER A 428 -14.04 -42.02 8.16
N LEU A 429 -12.75 -41.88 7.84
CA LEU A 429 -11.77 -42.98 7.79
C LEU A 429 -11.01 -43.16 9.12
N GLU A 430 -11.18 -42.24 10.08
CA GLU A 430 -10.59 -42.30 11.43
C GLU A 430 -11.47 -43.10 12.42
N SER A 431 -12.63 -43.58 12.00
CA SER A 431 -13.51 -44.43 12.83
C SER A 431 -12.91 -45.83 13.06
N ASP A 432 -13.01 -46.34 14.28
CA ASP A 432 -12.60 -47.71 14.64
C ASP A 432 -13.54 -48.79 14.05
N ASP A 433 -14.71 -48.41 13.52
CA ASP A 433 -15.64 -49.35 12.87
C ASP A 433 -15.27 -49.63 11.41
N GLN A 434 -14.82 -50.86 11.15
CA GLN A 434 -14.44 -51.33 9.82
C GLN A 434 -15.60 -51.30 8.81
N ASN A 435 -16.83 -51.60 9.22
CA ASN A 435 -17.99 -51.57 8.33
C ASN A 435 -18.37 -50.14 7.95
N TYR A 436 -18.22 -49.20 8.88
CA TYR A 436 -18.43 -47.78 8.60
C TYR A 436 -17.43 -47.27 7.54
N ARG A 437 -16.15 -47.66 7.66
CA ARG A 437 -15.10 -47.29 6.68
C ARG A 437 -15.37 -47.86 5.28
N VAL A 438 -15.79 -49.11 5.18
CA VAL A 438 -16.16 -49.74 3.89
C VAL A 438 -17.34 -49.00 3.24
N ARG A 439 -18.38 -48.67 4.02
CA ARG A 439 -19.55 -47.91 3.53
C ARG A 439 -19.20 -46.50 3.06
N ALA A 440 -18.29 -45.83 3.76
CA ALA A 440 -17.81 -44.51 3.36
C ALA A 440 -17.07 -44.56 2.01
N VAL A 441 -16.19 -45.55 1.81
CA VAL A 441 -15.48 -45.76 0.54
C VAL A 441 -16.43 -46.15 -0.60
N HIS A 442 -17.42 -47.00 -0.32
CA HIS A 442 -18.48 -47.34 -1.27
C HIS A 442 -19.22 -46.10 -1.78
N ALA A 443 -19.74 -45.26 -0.87
CA ALA A 443 -20.44 -44.03 -1.25
C ALA A 443 -19.59 -43.10 -2.12
N LEU A 444 -18.27 -43.08 -1.92
CA LEU A 444 -17.34 -42.27 -2.71
C LEU A 444 -17.14 -42.81 -4.12
N VAL A 445 -17.01 -44.14 -4.29
CA VAL A 445 -16.91 -44.78 -5.61
C VAL A 445 -18.15 -44.49 -6.45
N TYR A 446 -19.33 -44.48 -5.83
CA TYR A 446 -20.60 -44.27 -6.53
C TYR A 446 -20.90 -42.81 -6.89
N LYS A 447 -20.19 -41.85 -6.29
CA LYS A 447 -20.18 -40.45 -6.74
C LYS A 447 -19.41 -40.24 -8.05
N LEU A 448 -18.63 -41.21 -8.51
CA LEU A 448 -17.81 -41.05 -9.71
C LEU A 448 -18.62 -41.11 -11.00
N PRO A 449 -18.20 -40.37 -12.05
CA PRO A 449 -18.74 -40.56 -13.39
C PRO A 449 -18.70 -42.03 -13.81
N GLU A 450 -19.74 -42.49 -14.50
CA GLU A 450 -19.93 -43.89 -14.90
C GLU A 450 -18.67 -44.51 -15.55
N LYS A 451 -18.10 -43.82 -16.55
CA LYS A 451 -16.88 -44.28 -17.24
C LYS A 451 -15.64 -44.37 -16.33
N ASN A 452 -15.54 -43.52 -15.32
CA ASN A 452 -14.43 -43.56 -14.36
C ASN A 452 -14.59 -44.74 -13.40
N ARG A 453 -15.83 -45.08 -13.04
CA ARG A 453 -16.17 -46.23 -12.19
C ARG A 453 -15.94 -47.55 -12.90
N GLU A 454 -16.31 -47.66 -14.18
CA GLU A 454 -16.00 -48.84 -15.01
C GLU A 454 -14.49 -49.06 -15.13
N MET A 455 -13.72 -48.00 -15.36
CA MET A 455 -12.26 -48.08 -15.39
C MET A 455 -11.68 -48.50 -14.03
N LEU A 456 -12.21 -47.94 -12.94
CA LEU A 456 -11.81 -48.30 -11.58
C LEU A 456 -12.13 -49.77 -11.27
N ASP A 457 -13.28 -50.28 -11.68
CA ASP A 457 -13.66 -51.69 -11.53
C ASP A 457 -12.67 -52.61 -12.26
N LEU A 458 -12.37 -52.33 -13.53
CA LEU A 458 -11.38 -53.10 -14.31
C LEU A 458 -9.99 -53.09 -13.64
N LEU A 459 -9.57 -51.93 -13.12
CA LEU A 459 -8.30 -51.80 -12.41
C LEU A 459 -8.31 -52.61 -11.11
N LEU A 460 -9.31 -52.43 -10.25
CA LEU A 460 -9.40 -53.11 -8.96
C LEU A 460 -9.52 -54.63 -9.12
N LYS A 461 -10.29 -55.10 -10.11
CA LYS A 461 -10.39 -56.52 -10.45
C LYS A 461 -9.02 -57.12 -10.80
N HIS A 462 -8.19 -56.36 -11.52
CA HIS A 462 -6.82 -56.76 -11.80
C HIS A 462 -5.95 -56.73 -10.53
N LEU A 463 -6.04 -55.69 -9.70
CA LEU A 463 -5.26 -55.57 -8.47
C LEU A 463 -5.59 -56.67 -7.44
N VAL A 464 -6.87 -57.05 -7.32
CA VAL A 464 -7.30 -58.20 -6.52
C VAL A 464 -6.61 -59.47 -7.01
N LYS A 465 -6.62 -59.73 -8.33
CA LYS A 465 -5.94 -60.89 -8.92
C LYS A 465 -4.41 -60.86 -8.70
N VAL A 466 -3.79 -59.68 -8.72
CA VAL A 466 -2.37 -59.53 -8.40
C VAL A 466 -2.12 -59.86 -6.93
N SER A 467 -2.97 -59.38 -6.01
CA SER A 467 -2.84 -59.60 -4.57
C SER A 467 -3.04 -61.07 -4.17
N THR A 468 -3.91 -61.83 -4.86
CA THR A 468 -4.11 -63.26 -4.59
C THR A 468 -2.90 -64.11 -4.95
N HIS A 469 -1.99 -63.60 -5.77
CA HIS A 469 -0.72 -64.23 -6.12
C HIS A 469 0.48 -63.65 -5.34
N SER A 470 0.22 -62.91 -4.25
CA SER A 470 1.23 -62.23 -3.42
C SER A 470 2.36 -63.14 -2.94
N GLN A 471 2.11 -64.43 -2.70
CA GLN A 471 3.14 -65.41 -2.33
C GLN A 471 4.24 -65.58 -3.39
N LYS A 472 3.94 -65.30 -4.67
CA LYS A 472 4.91 -65.42 -5.79
C LYS A 472 5.40 -64.07 -6.30
N ASN A 473 4.51 -63.08 -6.40
CA ASN A 473 4.88 -61.77 -6.96
C ASN A 473 5.29 -60.74 -5.89
N LEU A 474 5.18 -61.08 -4.60
CA LEU A 474 5.51 -60.24 -3.45
C LEU A 474 4.65 -58.96 -3.33
N MET A 475 3.57 -58.85 -4.10
CA MET A 475 2.64 -57.72 -4.10
C MET A 475 1.47 -57.99 -3.17
N THR A 476 1.63 -57.69 -1.88
CA THR A 476 0.53 -57.68 -0.91
C THR A 476 -0.43 -56.52 -1.18
N VAL A 477 -1.64 -56.58 -0.61
CA VAL A 477 -2.62 -55.48 -0.70
C VAL A 477 -2.00 -54.15 -0.25
N SER A 478 -1.20 -54.15 0.82
CA SER A 478 -0.51 -52.94 1.29
C SER A 478 0.57 -52.44 0.33
N ASN A 479 1.36 -53.33 -0.28
CA ASN A 479 2.34 -52.94 -1.31
C ASN A 479 1.65 -52.31 -2.54
N LEU A 480 0.47 -52.83 -2.92
CA LEU A 480 -0.35 -52.25 -3.98
C LEU A 480 -0.94 -50.90 -3.55
N GLY A 481 -1.38 -50.76 -2.31
CA GLY A 481 -1.84 -49.50 -1.71
C GLY A 481 -0.81 -48.38 -1.83
N VAL A 482 0.45 -48.67 -1.47
CA VAL A 482 1.56 -47.69 -1.57
C VAL A 482 1.81 -47.23 -3.01
N ILE A 483 1.65 -48.11 -4.00
CA ILE A 483 1.93 -47.79 -5.40
C ILE A 483 0.75 -47.07 -6.06
N PHE A 484 -0.47 -47.54 -5.81
CA PHE A 484 -1.67 -47.05 -6.46
C PHE A 484 -2.37 -45.91 -5.71
N GLY A 485 -2.15 -45.75 -4.40
CA GLY A 485 -2.69 -44.65 -3.59
C GLY A 485 -2.34 -43.28 -4.17
N PRO A 486 -1.04 -42.94 -4.32
CA PRO A 486 -0.62 -41.69 -4.94
C PRO A 486 -0.96 -41.59 -6.44
N THR A 487 -1.19 -42.73 -7.10
CA THR A 487 -1.50 -42.77 -8.54
C THR A 487 -2.97 -42.44 -8.81
N LEU A 488 -3.89 -42.84 -7.91
CA LEU A 488 -5.34 -42.66 -8.06
C LEU A 488 -5.88 -41.40 -7.35
N MET A 489 -5.21 -40.92 -6.30
CA MET A 489 -5.78 -39.94 -5.36
C MET A 489 -4.93 -38.66 -5.15
N ARG A 490 -4.05 -38.30 -6.09
CA ARG A 490 -3.11 -37.18 -5.90
C ARG A 490 -3.80 -35.81 -5.74
N SER A 491 -3.43 -35.08 -4.68
CA SER A 491 -3.72 -33.64 -4.48
C SER A 491 -2.79 -32.77 -5.35
N GLN A 492 -3.30 -31.67 -5.91
CA GLN A 492 -2.50 -30.70 -6.69
C GLN A 492 -1.67 -29.75 -5.81
N GLU A 493 -1.88 -29.73 -4.49
CA GLU A 493 -1.20 -28.80 -3.59
C GLU A 493 -0.03 -29.46 -2.83
N GLU A 494 1.15 -28.83 -2.89
CA GLU A 494 2.39 -29.26 -2.21
C GLU A 494 2.48 -28.70 -0.77
N THR A 495 1.52 -29.04 0.09
CA THR A 495 1.51 -28.62 1.52
C THR A 495 1.88 -29.75 2.48
N VAL A 496 2.27 -29.42 3.72
CA VAL A 496 2.57 -30.42 4.77
C VAL A 496 1.35 -31.29 5.10
N ALA A 497 0.14 -30.76 4.97
CA ALA A 497 -1.11 -31.52 5.07
C ALA A 497 -1.25 -32.59 3.97
N ALA A 498 -0.69 -32.35 2.76
CA ALA A 498 -0.67 -33.33 1.69
C ALA A 498 0.26 -34.53 1.98
N MET A 499 1.26 -34.38 2.86
CA MET A 499 2.10 -35.50 3.30
C MET A 499 1.36 -36.42 4.29
N MET A 500 0.47 -35.90 5.15
CA MET A 500 -0.40 -36.72 6.00
C MET A 500 -1.44 -37.51 5.19
N ASN A 501 -1.85 -36.99 4.02
CA ASN A 501 -2.80 -37.66 3.12
C ASN A 501 -2.28 -38.94 2.45
N ILE A 502 -0.96 -39.13 2.29
CA ILE A 502 -0.41 -40.32 1.61
C ILE A 502 -0.78 -41.61 2.36
N LYS A 503 -0.79 -41.57 3.70
CA LYS A 503 -1.14 -42.74 4.52
C LYS A 503 -2.61 -43.12 4.34
N PHE A 504 -3.50 -42.13 4.29
CA PHE A 504 -4.93 -42.35 4.05
C PHE A 504 -5.22 -42.83 2.62
N GLN A 505 -4.51 -42.30 1.61
CA GLN A 505 -4.65 -42.76 0.22
C GLN A 505 -4.33 -44.25 0.07
N ASN A 506 -3.27 -44.71 0.72
CA ASN A 506 -2.89 -46.12 0.71
C ASN A 506 -3.99 -46.97 1.37
N ILE A 507 -4.49 -46.53 2.53
CA ILE A 507 -5.57 -47.21 3.27
C ILE A 507 -6.85 -47.32 2.43
N VAL A 508 -7.22 -46.29 1.68
CA VAL A 508 -8.42 -46.33 0.83
C VAL A 508 -8.26 -47.36 -0.29
N VAL A 509 -7.09 -47.42 -0.93
CA VAL A 509 -6.81 -48.44 -1.95
C VAL A 509 -6.76 -49.85 -1.34
N GLU A 510 -6.25 -50.01 -0.13
CA GLU A 510 -6.29 -51.27 0.60
C GLU A 510 -7.74 -51.72 0.85
N ILE A 511 -8.61 -50.83 1.38
CA ILE A 511 -10.04 -51.13 1.59
C ILE A 511 -10.73 -51.52 0.28
N LEU A 512 -10.43 -50.81 -0.82
CA LEU A 512 -10.99 -51.08 -2.16
C LEU A 512 -10.62 -52.47 -2.69
N ILE A 513 -9.38 -52.92 -2.43
CA ILE A 513 -8.91 -54.24 -2.88
C ILE A 513 -9.45 -55.34 -1.95
N GLU A 514 -9.37 -55.15 -0.63
CA GLU A 514 -9.81 -56.16 0.35
C GLU A 514 -11.33 -56.38 0.35
N ASN A 515 -12.10 -55.33 0.06
CA ASN A 515 -13.56 -55.36 0.05
C ASN A 515 -14.12 -55.15 -1.35
N TYR A 516 -13.37 -55.50 -2.40
CA TYR A 516 -13.75 -55.32 -3.80
C TYR A 516 -15.18 -55.77 -4.09
N GLU A 517 -15.57 -56.96 -3.61
CA GLU A 517 -16.92 -57.47 -3.80
C GLU A 517 -17.98 -56.65 -3.07
N LYS A 518 -17.71 -56.13 -1.87
CA LYS A 518 -18.69 -55.32 -1.11
C LYS A 518 -18.76 -53.87 -1.55
N VAL A 519 -17.69 -53.36 -2.17
CA VAL A 519 -17.55 -51.94 -2.56
C VAL A 519 -18.08 -51.68 -3.97
N LEU A 520 -18.14 -52.70 -4.83
CA LEU A 520 -18.59 -52.56 -6.23
C LEU A 520 -19.80 -53.43 -6.59
N TYR A 521 -20.26 -54.33 -5.71
CA TYR A 521 -21.53 -55.02 -5.89
C TYR A 521 -22.64 -54.31 -5.11
N ASP A 522 -23.58 -53.80 -5.90
CA ASP A 522 -24.62 -52.86 -5.47
C ASP A 522 -26.01 -53.47 -5.56
N GLN A 523 -26.08 -54.78 -5.35
CA GLN A 523 -27.36 -55.47 -5.39
C GLN A 523 -27.93 -55.55 -4.00
N ALA A 524 -29.19 -55.13 -3.86
CA ALA A 524 -29.94 -55.37 -2.66
C ALA A 524 -31.23 -56.09 -3.03
N LYS A 525 -31.71 -56.95 -2.14
CA LYS A 525 -32.98 -57.64 -2.29
C LYS A 525 -34.00 -57.03 -1.34
N ALA A 526 -35.18 -56.70 -1.87
CA ALA A 526 -36.32 -56.28 -1.08
C ALA A 526 -36.76 -57.41 -0.13
N MET A 527 -36.65 -57.18 1.17
CA MET A 527 -37.15 -58.09 2.21
C MET A 527 -38.64 -57.90 2.44
N TYR A 528 -39.18 -56.73 2.10
CA TYR A 528 -40.60 -56.36 2.20
C TYR A 528 -41.04 -55.60 0.94
N ALA A 529 -42.34 -55.61 0.63
CA ALA A 529 -42.90 -54.81 -0.47
C ALA A 529 -43.08 -53.34 -0.04
N CYS A 530 -42.88 -52.39 -0.97
CA CYS A 530 -43.06 -50.96 -0.73
C CYS A 530 -43.90 -50.33 -1.86
N LYS A 531 -44.82 -49.43 -1.51
CA LYS A 531 -45.50 -48.54 -2.46
C LYS A 531 -45.02 -47.12 -2.18
N ALA A 532 -44.51 -46.46 -3.21
CA ALA A 532 -44.01 -45.09 -3.17
C ALA A 532 -45.14 -44.11 -2.84
N GLU A 533 -44.91 -43.22 -1.87
CA GLU A 533 -45.83 -42.12 -1.55
C GLU A 533 -45.46 -40.84 -2.31
N HIS A 534 -44.17 -40.68 -2.65
CA HIS A 534 -43.64 -39.55 -3.39
C HIS A 534 -43.03 -39.94 -4.74
N SER A 535 -42.95 -38.98 -5.67
CA SER A 535 -42.48 -39.19 -7.05
C SER A 535 -41.01 -39.62 -7.17
N HIS A 536 -40.23 -39.48 -6.09
CA HIS A 536 -38.81 -39.82 -6.02
C HIS A 536 -38.54 -41.14 -5.25
N GLU A 537 -39.57 -41.81 -4.76
CA GLU A 537 -39.49 -43.14 -4.11
C GLU A 537 -39.80 -44.26 -5.11
N LEU A 538 -39.25 -45.45 -4.90
CA LEU A 538 -39.52 -46.63 -5.73
C LEU A 538 -40.62 -47.51 -5.13
N SER A 539 -41.58 -47.92 -5.96
CA SER A 539 -42.53 -48.99 -5.65
C SER A 539 -41.97 -50.32 -6.12
N PHE A 540 -41.95 -51.34 -5.25
CA PHE A 540 -41.38 -52.64 -5.57
C PHE A 540 -42.03 -53.77 -4.75
N PRO A 541 -42.15 -54.99 -5.32
CA PRO A 541 -42.62 -56.17 -4.59
C PRO A 541 -41.53 -56.76 -3.68
N GLN A 542 -41.93 -57.58 -2.70
CA GLN A 542 -41.01 -58.36 -1.90
C GLN A 542 -40.21 -59.32 -2.81
N GLY A 543 -38.89 -59.36 -2.61
CA GLY A 543 -37.97 -60.16 -3.42
C GLY A 543 -37.40 -59.44 -4.65
N ALA A 544 -37.81 -58.20 -4.93
CA ALA A 544 -37.22 -57.36 -5.97
C ALA A 544 -35.70 -57.20 -5.79
N ILE A 545 -34.94 -57.26 -6.89
CA ILE A 545 -33.49 -57.05 -6.89
C ILE A 545 -33.21 -55.65 -7.42
N PHE A 546 -32.61 -54.83 -6.59
CA PHE A 546 -32.12 -53.49 -6.94
C PHE A 546 -30.69 -53.57 -7.46
N THR A 547 -30.33 -52.65 -8.35
CA THR A 547 -28.95 -52.44 -8.79
C THR A 547 -28.53 -50.99 -8.49
N ASN A 548 -27.23 -50.72 -8.42
CA ASN A 548 -26.68 -49.40 -8.09
C ASN A 548 -27.15 -48.84 -6.73
N VAL A 549 -27.31 -49.70 -5.73
CA VAL A 549 -27.78 -49.33 -4.38
C VAL A 549 -26.66 -48.68 -3.56
N HIS A 550 -26.83 -47.39 -3.24
CA HIS A 550 -25.93 -46.62 -2.40
C HIS A 550 -26.69 -45.78 -1.38
N THR A 551 -26.00 -45.24 -0.36
CA THR A 551 -26.62 -44.42 0.68
C THR A 551 -27.15 -43.10 0.11
N SER A 552 -28.42 -42.78 0.41
CA SER A 552 -29.00 -41.48 0.08
C SER A 552 -28.46 -40.38 1.00
N VAL A 553 -28.64 -39.12 0.58
CA VAL A 553 -28.43 -37.94 1.43
C VAL A 553 -29.43 -37.93 2.60
N GLU A 554 -30.59 -38.55 2.41
CA GLU A 554 -31.64 -38.64 3.44
C GLU A 554 -31.37 -39.81 4.41
N PRO A 555 -31.20 -39.54 5.72
CA PRO A 555 -30.90 -40.57 6.71
C PRO A 555 -31.99 -41.66 6.74
N GLY A 556 -31.58 -42.92 6.65
CA GLY A 556 -32.51 -44.07 6.67
C GLY A 556 -33.01 -44.50 5.28
N TRP A 557 -32.60 -43.82 4.22
CA TRP A 557 -32.92 -44.16 2.82
C TRP A 557 -31.69 -44.54 2.01
N LEU A 558 -31.88 -45.44 1.05
CA LEU A 558 -30.94 -45.82 0.01
C LEU A 558 -31.44 -45.31 -1.33
N GLN A 559 -30.56 -45.06 -2.28
CA GLN A 559 -30.90 -44.78 -3.65
C GLN A 559 -30.48 -45.98 -4.49
N GLY A 560 -31.39 -46.52 -5.30
CA GLY A 560 -31.12 -47.66 -6.16
C GLY A 560 -31.98 -47.65 -7.41
N THR A 561 -31.68 -48.54 -8.35
CA THR A 561 -32.39 -48.69 -9.61
C THR A 561 -33.17 -50.00 -9.62
N TYR A 562 -34.46 -49.92 -9.93
CA TYR A 562 -35.35 -51.07 -10.14
C TYR A 562 -36.12 -50.89 -11.44
N GLU A 563 -36.09 -51.89 -12.33
CA GLU A 563 -36.75 -51.86 -13.64
C GLU A 563 -36.47 -50.58 -14.46
N GLY A 564 -35.21 -50.11 -14.42
CA GLY A 564 -34.76 -48.93 -15.16
C GLY A 564 -35.13 -47.57 -14.55
N LYS A 565 -35.80 -47.55 -13.39
CA LYS A 565 -36.10 -46.32 -12.63
C LYS A 565 -35.21 -46.22 -11.41
N THR A 566 -34.60 -45.05 -11.21
CA THR A 566 -33.77 -44.75 -10.04
C THR A 566 -34.57 -43.90 -9.05
N GLY A 567 -34.58 -44.30 -7.78
CA GLY A 567 -35.28 -43.57 -6.72
C GLY A 567 -34.92 -44.08 -5.33
N LEU A 568 -35.59 -43.54 -4.32
CA LEU A 568 -35.35 -43.85 -2.92
C LEU A 568 -36.01 -45.17 -2.49
N ILE A 569 -35.30 -45.90 -1.65
CA ILE A 569 -35.63 -47.22 -1.11
C ILE A 569 -35.39 -47.17 0.40
N PRO A 570 -36.33 -47.56 1.27
CA PRO A 570 -36.11 -47.57 2.72
C PRO A 570 -34.98 -48.54 3.09
N ALA A 571 -33.96 -48.08 3.82
CA ALA A 571 -32.77 -48.89 4.13
C ALA A 571 -33.09 -50.13 4.96
N ASN A 572 -34.13 -50.08 5.79
CA ASN A 572 -34.61 -51.19 6.61
C ASN A 572 -35.46 -52.21 5.82
N TYR A 573 -35.81 -51.93 4.56
CA TYR A 573 -36.65 -52.82 3.74
C TYR A 573 -35.86 -53.75 2.84
N VAL A 574 -34.53 -53.61 2.82
CA VAL A 574 -33.65 -54.32 1.91
C VAL A 574 -32.49 -54.97 2.63
N ALA A 575 -32.02 -56.10 2.10
CA ALA A 575 -30.78 -56.73 2.49
C ALA A 575 -29.81 -56.64 1.31
N PHE A 576 -28.59 -56.13 1.54
CA PHE A 576 -27.53 -56.17 0.53
C PHE A 576 -27.17 -57.63 0.22
N LEU A 577 -27.00 -57.93 -1.07
CA LEU A 577 -26.70 -59.27 -1.60
C LEU A 577 -25.19 -59.51 -1.70
#